data_AF-A0A1I4CBX3-F1
#
_entry.id   AF-A0A1I4CBX3-F1
#
_cell.length_a   1.000
_cell.length_b   1.000
_cell.length_c   1.000
_cell.angle_alpha   90.00
_cell.angle_beta   90.00
_cell.angle_gamma   90.00
#
_symmetry.space_group_name_H-M   'P 1'
#
loop_
_entity.id
_entity.type
_entity.pdbx_description
1 polymer ?
#
loop_
_entity_poly.entity_id
_entity_poly.type
_entity_poly.pdbx_seq_one_letter_code
_entity_poly.pdbx_strand_id
1 'polypeptide(L)'
;MSQDVNGLGRHYLQAESYGASAFCFYRAILEDPNNGNAWNGLVLSLSLMRRENDAQTILARFARHPLPYDKDMVTFALMMYQQSPLAMSEWVRAMSIRFGVNAQEREAFTQMAEDLDLNYADLVTRHGEEVLKEQGVLSLEEFADRKIELDWLMSEPIDTVYGVIQAWLEDPESVLSAVRMLCMMPDVRSEKLLRRVCRNEEVDGKTRTHALLALRWLGVRGNARIHKMEESFVINLDNPVPELTVSVPTAYKPVLDRMKLWIAKQQGVVTEEEYEQHASTDEPDLPAELAEKLEQADVPSVLQEVVHALIRAAYDQYYPLVPGIRGTRQWSLALLMLMKDYAMGVMNAWPYGEIEKDETAVLHRNWILSASRDYYDNIEIARKLRESQLG
;
A
#
# COMPACT_ATOMS: atom_id res chain seq x y z
N MET A 1 1.07 -20.60 32.32
CA MET A 1 -0.04 -19.66 32.09
C MET A 1 0.04 -19.25 30.64
N SER A 2 -0.84 -19.79 29.79
CA SER A 2 -0.95 -19.32 28.41
C SER A 2 -1.41 -17.86 28.46
N GLN A 3 -0.54 -16.92 28.07
CA GLN A 3 -0.96 -15.54 27.87
C GLN A 3 -1.99 -15.56 26.73
N ASP A 4 -3.12 -14.87 26.90
CA ASP A 4 -4.09 -14.67 25.82
C ASP A 4 -3.43 -13.89 24.67
N VAL A 5 -2.79 -14.60 23.75
CA VAL A 5 -2.03 -14.03 22.63
C VAL A 5 -2.95 -13.21 21.71
N ASN A 6 -4.21 -13.63 21.58
CA ASN A 6 -5.24 -12.90 20.85
C ASN A 6 -5.57 -11.55 21.53
N GLY A 7 -5.71 -11.54 22.86
CA GLY A 7 -5.86 -10.33 23.66
C GLY A 7 -4.68 -9.37 23.51
N LEU A 8 -3.45 -9.91 23.50
CA LEU A 8 -2.24 -9.12 23.29
C LEU A 8 -2.18 -8.53 21.87
N GLY A 9 -2.57 -9.29 20.84
CA GLY A 9 -2.69 -8.82 19.46
C GLY A 9 -3.63 -7.62 19.35
N ARG A 10 -4.83 -7.70 19.96
CA ARG A 10 -5.77 -6.56 19.99
C ARG A 10 -5.20 -5.33 20.67
N HIS A 11 -4.49 -5.50 21.78
CA HIS A 11 -3.83 -4.39 22.47
C HIS A 11 -2.79 -3.70 21.57
N TYR A 12 -1.94 -4.47 20.89
CA TYR A 12 -0.98 -3.93 19.94
C TYR A 12 -1.66 -3.23 18.75
N LEU A 13 -2.74 -3.79 18.22
CA LEU A 13 -3.52 -3.18 17.13
C LEU A 13 -4.09 -1.82 17.53
N GLN A 14 -4.72 -1.73 18.70
CA GLN A 14 -5.28 -0.48 19.24
C GLN A 14 -4.20 0.57 19.50
N ALA A 15 -2.99 0.13 19.83
CA ALA A 15 -1.84 0.99 19.98
C ALA A 15 -1.16 1.30 18.64
N GLU A 16 -1.67 0.89 17.48
CA GLU A 16 -1.05 1.08 16.16
C GLU A 16 0.32 0.36 15.97
N SER A 17 0.54 -0.71 16.74
CA SER A 17 1.72 -1.58 16.67
C SER A 17 1.45 -2.76 15.73
N TYR A 18 1.23 -2.47 14.45
CA TYR A 18 0.66 -3.43 13.50
C TYR A 18 1.53 -4.67 13.27
N GLY A 19 2.86 -4.56 13.32
CA GLY A 19 3.76 -5.69 13.14
C GLY A 19 3.71 -6.66 14.34
N ALA A 20 3.79 -6.12 15.56
CA ALA A 20 3.62 -6.91 16.78
C ALA A 20 2.23 -7.54 16.87
N SER A 21 1.19 -6.81 16.44
CA SER A 21 -0.18 -7.30 16.31
C SER A 21 -0.27 -8.48 15.36
N ALA A 22 0.27 -8.36 14.14
CA ALA A 22 0.28 -9.43 13.13
C ALA A 22 0.96 -10.70 13.66
N PHE A 23 2.11 -10.57 14.34
CA PHE A 23 2.79 -11.70 14.97
C PHE A 23 1.90 -12.42 15.99
N CYS A 24 1.24 -11.65 16.87
CA CYS A 24 0.36 -12.22 17.90
C CYS A 24 -0.84 -12.93 17.28
N PHE A 25 -1.53 -12.30 16.31
CA PHE A 25 -2.68 -12.92 15.66
C PHE A 25 -2.31 -14.16 14.87
N TYR A 26 -1.20 -14.13 14.14
CA TYR A 26 -0.73 -15.31 13.41
C TYR A 26 -0.41 -16.47 14.36
N ARG A 27 0.26 -16.20 15.48
CA ARG A 27 0.48 -17.22 16.52
C ARG A 27 -0.82 -17.74 17.12
N ALA A 28 -1.81 -16.87 17.37
CA ALA A 28 -3.11 -17.28 17.89
C ALA A 28 -3.87 -18.19 16.91
N ILE A 29 -3.71 -17.98 15.59
CA ILE A 29 -4.25 -18.88 14.54
C ILE A 29 -3.55 -20.24 14.57
N LEU A 30 -2.23 -20.28 14.78
CA LEU A 30 -1.49 -21.55 14.91
C LEU A 30 -1.90 -22.33 16.17
N GLU A 31 -2.20 -21.63 17.27
CA GLU A 31 -2.67 -22.25 18.53
C GLU A 31 -4.14 -22.70 18.45
N ASP A 32 -5.01 -21.90 17.81
CA ASP A 32 -6.41 -22.23 17.54
C ASP A 32 -6.85 -21.70 16.16
N PRO A 33 -6.85 -22.56 15.12
CA PRO A 33 -7.27 -22.18 13.77
C PRO A 33 -8.74 -21.74 13.68
N ASN A 34 -9.58 -22.06 14.67
CA ASN A 34 -10.99 -21.68 14.70
C ASN A 34 -11.22 -20.27 15.29
N ASN A 35 -10.16 -19.57 15.70
CA ASN A 35 -10.24 -18.23 16.26
C ASN A 35 -10.46 -17.17 15.17
N GLY A 36 -11.72 -16.99 14.75
CA GLY A 36 -12.11 -16.02 13.70
C GLY A 36 -11.62 -14.59 13.96
N ASN A 37 -11.58 -14.14 15.21
CA ASN A 37 -11.07 -12.82 15.57
C ASN A 37 -9.57 -12.65 15.25
N ALA A 38 -8.79 -13.72 15.38
CA ALA A 38 -7.37 -13.67 15.06
C ALA A 38 -7.12 -13.59 13.55
N TRP A 39 -7.93 -14.30 12.74
CA TRP A 39 -7.90 -14.14 11.29
C TRP A 39 -8.19 -12.70 10.87
N ASN A 40 -9.26 -12.11 11.40
CA ASN A 40 -9.66 -10.74 11.10
C ASN A 40 -8.57 -9.74 11.51
N GLY A 41 -8.08 -9.86 12.75
CA GLY A 41 -7.02 -9.01 13.28
C GLY A 41 -5.72 -9.10 12.48
N LEU A 42 -5.37 -10.30 11.97
CA LEU A 42 -4.20 -10.49 11.13
C LEU A 42 -4.34 -9.79 9.77
N VAL A 43 -5.46 -10.00 9.06
CA VAL A 43 -5.73 -9.35 7.76
C VAL A 43 -5.71 -7.83 7.92
N LEU A 44 -6.35 -7.30 8.95
CA LEU A 44 -6.36 -5.86 9.23
C LEU A 44 -4.95 -5.33 9.52
N SER A 45 -4.17 -6.03 10.36
CA SER A 45 -2.79 -5.62 10.69
C SER A 45 -1.89 -5.57 9.46
N LEU A 46 -1.98 -6.59 8.59
CA LEU A 46 -1.21 -6.65 7.34
C LEU A 46 -1.65 -5.56 6.35
N SER A 47 -2.96 -5.31 6.25
CA SER A 47 -3.53 -4.26 5.39
C SER A 47 -3.06 -2.86 5.82
N LEU A 48 -3.03 -2.56 7.12
CA LEU A 48 -2.56 -1.28 7.67
C LEU A 48 -1.05 -1.06 7.48
N MET A 49 -0.28 -2.14 7.33
CA MET A 49 1.14 -2.08 6.94
C MET A 49 1.34 -2.04 5.41
N ARG A 50 0.27 -2.05 4.61
CA ARG A 50 0.31 -2.19 3.14
C ARG A 50 1.04 -3.46 2.68
N ARG A 51 0.94 -4.54 3.44
CA ARG A 51 1.43 -5.88 3.07
C ARG A 51 0.35 -6.65 2.30
N GLU A 52 -0.01 -6.11 1.13
CA GLU A 52 -1.16 -6.57 0.33
C GLU A 52 -1.04 -8.04 -0.09
N ASN A 53 0.15 -8.49 -0.52
CA ASN A 53 0.40 -9.89 -0.88
C ASN A 53 0.16 -10.84 0.30
N ASP A 54 0.62 -10.49 1.51
CA ASP A 54 0.44 -11.32 2.68
C ASP A 54 -1.03 -11.33 3.12
N ALA A 55 -1.70 -10.17 3.04
CA ALA A 55 -3.12 -10.05 3.33
C ALA A 55 -3.96 -10.91 2.36
N GLN A 56 -3.64 -10.91 1.06
CA GLN A 56 -4.24 -11.82 0.06
C GLN A 56 -4.02 -13.28 0.44
N THR A 57 -2.81 -13.67 0.82
CA THR A 57 -2.54 -15.05 1.23
C THR A 57 -3.33 -15.46 2.48
N ILE A 58 -3.40 -14.60 3.49
CA ILE A 58 -4.18 -14.88 4.71
C ILE A 58 -5.69 -14.92 4.41
N LEU A 59 -6.21 -14.04 3.56
CA LEU A 59 -7.61 -14.06 3.11
C LEU A 59 -7.96 -15.35 2.37
N ALA A 60 -7.05 -15.85 1.53
CA ALA A 60 -7.21 -17.10 0.82
C ALA A 60 -7.23 -18.30 1.79
N ARG A 61 -6.29 -18.33 2.75
CA ARG A 61 -6.26 -19.37 3.79
C ARG A 61 -7.50 -19.32 4.67
N PHE A 62 -7.97 -18.12 5.04
CA PHE A 62 -9.24 -17.94 5.75
C PHE A 62 -10.39 -18.54 4.97
N ALA A 63 -10.50 -18.25 3.67
CA ALA A 63 -11.59 -18.73 2.80
C ALA A 63 -11.66 -20.26 2.74
N ARG A 64 -10.49 -20.92 2.69
CA ARG A 64 -10.36 -22.39 2.67
C ARG A 64 -10.59 -23.05 4.03
N HIS A 65 -10.50 -22.31 5.12
CA HIS A 65 -10.75 -22.85 6.46
C HIS A 65 -12.26 -22.87 6.78
N PRO A 66 -12.80 -23.94 7.43
CA PRO A 66 -14.22 -24.03 7.80
C PRO A 66 -14.61 -23.13 9.00
N LEU A 67 -14.37 -21.82 8.87
CA LEU A 67 -14.77 -20.81 9.85
C LEU A 67 -16.18 -20.28 9.57
N PRO A 68 -16.88 -19.75 10.60
CA PRO A 68 -18.10 -18.98 10.37
C PRO A 68 -17.87 -17.82 9.39
N TYR A 69 -18.96 -17.35 8.79
CA TYR A 69 -18.94 -16.13 8.00
C TYR A 69 -18.60 -14.92 8.87
N ASP A 70 -17.68 -14.09 8.37
CA ASP A 70 -17.32 -12.80 8.94
C ASP A 70 -17.53 -11.73 7.86
N LYS A 71 -18.47 -10.82 8.12
CA LYS A 71 -18.84 -9.76 7.18
C LYS A 71 -17.69 -8.77 6.98
N ASP A 72 -16.86 -8.54 8.00
CA ASP A 72 -15.77 -7.57 7.93
C ASP A 72 -14.68 -8.04 6.94
N MET A 73 -14.57 -9.35 6.72
CA MET A 73 -13.65 -9.93 5.73
C MET A 73 -14.03 -9.63 4.27
N VAL A 74 -15.31 -9.36 4.00
CA VAL A 74 -15.81 -9.12 2.63
C VAL A 74 -15.18 -7.85 2.04
N THR A 75 -15.08 -6.79 2.83
CA THR A 75 -14.47 -5.53 2.39
C THR A 75 -12.98 -5.71 2.08
N PHE A 76 -12.26 -6.50 2.89
CA PHE A 76 -10.86 -6.81 2.59
C PHE A 76 -10.72 -7.63 1.32
N ALA A 77 -11.56 -8.65 1.10
CA ALA A 77 -11.52 -9.46 -0.12
C ALA A 77 -11.80 -8.61 -1.38
N LEU A 78 -12.82 -7.75 -1.34
CA LEU A 78 -13.13 -6.81 -2.42
C LEU A 78 -11.93 -5.92 -2.78
N MET A 79 -11.26 -5.38 -1.77
CA MET A 79 -10.09 -4.52 -1.97
C MET A 79 -8.87 -5.30 -2.48
N MET A 80 -8.60 -6.47 -1.90
CA MET A 80 -7.36 -7.23 -2.15
C MET A 80 -7.42 -8.02 -3.46
N TYR A 81 -8.59 -8.47 -3.90
CA TYR A 81 -8.77 -9.21 -5.15
C TYR A 81 -9.46 -8.40 -6.26
N GLN A 82 -9.52 -7.07 -6.15
CA GLN A 82 -10.14 -6.21 -7.17
C GLN A 82 -9.57 -6.42 -8.59
N GLN A 83 -8.30 -6.85 -8.71
CA GLN A 83 -7.64 -7.15 -9.99
C GLN A 83 -7.56 -8.66 -10.31
N SER A 84 -8.12 -9.53 -9.46
CA SER A 84 -8.15 -10.99 -9.69
C SER A 84 -9.61 -11.48 -9.66
N PRO A 85 -10.34 -11.42 -10.78
CA PRO A 85 -11.73 -11.88 -10.82
C PRO A 85 -11.84 -13.37 -10.47
N LEU A 86 -10.84 -14.19 -10.80
CA LEU A 86 -10.78 -15.61 -10.44
C LEU A 86 -10.74 -15.83 -8.92
N ALA A 87 -9.74 -15.26 -8.23
CA ALA A 87 -9.65 -15.41 -6.77
C ALA A 87 -10.87 -14.83 -6.07
N MET A 88 -11.40 -13.72 -6.58
CA MET A 88 -12.58 -13.08 -6.02
C MET A 88 -13.83 -13.96 -6.17
N SER A 89 -14.06 -14.59 -7.34
CA SER A 89 -15.19 -15.48 -7.57
C SER A 89 -15.13 -16.70 -6.65
N GLU A 90 -13.96 -17.32 -6.53
CA GLU A 90 -13.72 -18.45 -5.63
C GLU A 90 -13.93 -18.07 -4.16
N TRP A 91 -13.47 -16.88 -3.75
CA TRP A 91 -13.62 -16.39 -2.39
C TRP A 91 -15.10 -16.17 -2.02
N VAL A 92 -15.88 -15.50 -2.86
CA VAL A 92 -17.30 -15.24 -2.58
C VAL A 92 -18.14 -16.53 -2.65
N ARG A 93 -17.77 -17.48 -3.52
CA ARG A 93 -18.36 -18.84 -3.51
C ARG A 93 -18.08 -19.57 -2.20
N ALA A 94 -16.84 -19.49 -1.69
CA ALA A 94 -16.49 -20.08 -0.41
C ALA A 94 -17.28 -19.44 0.75
N MET A 95 -17.54 -18.14 0.70
CA MET A 95 -18.37 -17.48 1.71
C MET A 95 -19.85 -17.86 1.61
N SER A 96 -20.44 -17.96 0.42
CA SER A 96 -21.90 -18.11 0.23
C SER A 96 -22.49 -19.36 0.92
N ILE A 97 -21.67 -20.39 1.13
CA ILE A 97 -22.04 -21.64 1.78
C ILE A 97 -21.74 -21.67 3.29
N ARG A 98 -21.13 -20.62 3.86
CA ARG A 98 -20.74 -20.60 5.27
C ARG A 98 -21.93 -20.48 6.22
N PHE A 99 -21.75 -21.05 7.41
CA PHE A 99 -22.62 -20.81 8.54
C PHE A 99 -22.58 -19.33 8.93
N GLY A 100 -23.76 -18.70 9.06
CA GLY A 100 -23.91 -17.28 9.41
C GLY A 100 -24.30 -16.38 8.22
N VAL A 101 -24.16 -16.84 6.97
CA VAL A 101 -24.61 -16.08 5.79
C VAL A 101 -26.13 -16.13 5.68
N ASN A 102 -26.75 -14.96 5.48
CA ASN A 102 -28.19 -14.88 5.27
C ASN A 102 -28.59 -15.14 3.80
N ALA A 103 -29.89 -15.33 3.53
CA ALA A 103 -30.36 -15.69 2.18
C ALA A 103 -30.05 -14.62 1.12
N GLN A 104 -30.18 -13.34 1.48
CA GLN A 104 -29.91 -12.21 0.58
C GLN A 104 -28.42 -12.11 0.25
N GLU A 105 -27.54 -12.25 1.24
CA GLU A 105 -26.09 -12.28 1.05
C GLU A 105 -25.66 -13.47 0.18
N ARG A 106 -26.26 -14.65 0.40
CA ARG A 106 -25.98 -15.85 -0.40
C ARG A 106 -26.34 -15.63 -1.87
N GLU A 107 -27.51 -15.05 -2.14
CA GLU A 107 -27.94 -14.72 -3.50
C GLU A 107 -26.99 -13.71 -4.15
N ALA A 108 -26.66 -12.62 -3.43
CA ALA A 108 -25.71 -11.61 -3.91
C ALA A 108 -24.33 -12.18 -4.23
N PHE A 109 -23.76 -13.03 -3.35
CA PHE A 109 -22.48 -13.67 -3.59
C PHE A 109 -22.51 -14.67 -4.74
N THR A 110 -23.63 -15.37 -4.93
CA THR A 110 -23.79 -16.30 -6.05
C THR A 110 -23.81 -15.54 -7.38
N GLN A 111 -24.60 -14.46 -7.46
CA GLN A 111 -24.64 -13.61 -8.65
C GLN A 111 -23.27 -12.98 -8.95
N MET A 112 -22.61 -12.43 -7.92
CA MET A 112 -21.28 -11.84 -8.05
C MET A 112 -20.26 -12.87 -8.57
N ALA A 113 -20.31 -14.10 -8.08
CA ALA A 113 -19.42 -15.16 -8.55
C ALA A 113 -19.63 -15.47 -10.03
N GLU A 114 -20.88 -15.55 -10.49
CA GLU A 114 -21.22 -15.83 -11.89
C GLU A 114 -20.73 -14.70 -12.82
N ASP A 115 -20.93 -13.44 -12.43
CA ASP A 115 -20.46 -12.29 -13.21
C ASP A 115 -18.92 -12.24 -13.30
N LEU A 116 -18.23 -12.56 -12.20
CA LEU A 116 -16.76 -12.62 -12.16
C LEU A 116 -16.20 -13.79 -12.99
N ASP A 117 -16.86 -14.94 -13.00
CA ASP A 117 -16.46 -16.08 -13.84
C ASP A 117 -16.60 -15.77 -15.33
N LEU A 118 -17.67 -15.06 -15.73
CA LEU A 118 -17.83 -14.58 -17.10
C LEU A 118 -16.73 -13.60 -17.50
N ASN A 119 -16.38 -12.67 -16.61
CA ASN A 119 -15.28 -11.74 -16.82
C ASN A 119 -13.94 -12.48 -16.96
N TYR A 120 -13.65 -13.42 -16.07
CA TYR A 120 -12.44 -14.23 -16.15
C TYR A 120 -12.37 -15.05 -17.45
N ALA A 121 -13.47 -15.67 -17.88
CA ALA A 121 -13.52 -16.41 -19.14
C ALA A 121 -13.26 -15.53 -20.37
N ASP A 122 -13.76 -14.29 -20.39
CA ASP A 122 -13.46 -13.30 -21.43
C ASP A 122 -11.96 -12.91 -21.41
N LEU A 123 -11.38 -12.67 -20.24
CA LEU A 123 -9.94 -12.41 -20.10
C LEU A 123 -9.09 -13.57 -20.62
N VAL A 124 -9.42 -14.81 -20.25
CA VAL A 124 -8.72 -16.01 -20.72
C VAL A 124 -8.81 -16.13 -22.24
N THR A 125 -9.97 -15.81 -22.82
CA THR A 125 -10.16 -15.82 -24.28
C THR A 125 -9.29 -14.79 -24.99
N ARG A 126 -9.08 -13.61 -24.38
CA ARG A 126 -8.32 -12.50 -24.98
C ARG A 126 -6.80 -12.63 -24.80
N HIS A 127 -6.36 -13.11 -23.64
CA HIS A 127 -4.95 -13.05 -23.24
C HIS A 127 -4.31 -14.42 -23.03
N GLY A 128 -5.11 -15.47 -22.85
CA GLY A 128 -4.63 -16.80 -22.47
C GLY A 128 -4.39 -16.93 -20.96
N GLU A 129 -4.65 -18.12 -20.42
CA GLU A 129 -4.58 -18.38 -18.98
C GLU A 129 -3.16 -18.22 -18.41
N GLU A 130 -2.14 -18.71 -19.11
CA GLU A 130 -0.74 -18.64 -18.65
C GLU A 130 -0.26 -17.18 -18.51
N VAL A 131 -0.62 -16.32 -19.47
CA VAL A 131 -0.28 -14.89 -19.43
C VAL A 131 -0.96 -14.21 -18.24
N LEU A 132 -2.22 -14.54 -17.95
CA LEU A 132 -2.94 -13.99 -16.80
C LEU A 132 -2.32 -14.44 -15.47
N LYS A 133 -1.84 -15.69 -15.37
CA LYS A 133 -1.10 -16.17 -14.19
C LYS A 133 0.21 -15.42 -14.00
N GLU A 134 0.97 -15.20 -15.08
CA GLU A 134 2.18 -14.37 -15.04
C GLU A 134 1.90 -12.93 -14.61
N GLN A 135 0.70 -12.41 -14.92
CA GLN A 135 0.21 -11.11 -14.47
C GLN A 135 -0.34 -11.11 -13.03
N GLY A 136 -0.33 -12.25 -12.34
CA GLY A 136 -0.76 -12.38 -10.96
C GLY A 136 -2.26 -12.62 -10.76
N VAL A 137 -3.01 -12.91 -11.82
CA VAL A 137 -4.40 -13.40 -11.73
C VAL A 137 -4.34 -14.89 -11.36
N LEU A 138 -4.17 -15.14 -10.06
CA LEU A 138 -4.08 -16.49 -9.51
C LEU A 138 -5.41 -16.96 -8.92
N SER A 139 -5.57 -18.27 -8.79
CA SER A 139 -6.62 -18.91 -8.00
C SER A 139 -6.42 -18.70 -6.49
N LEU A 140 -7.49 -18.90 -5.73
CA LEU A 140 -7.48 -18.84 -4.27
C LEU A 140 -6.56 -19.91 -3.66
N GLU A 141 -6.47 -21.08 -4.29
CA GLU A 141 -5.54 -22.14 -3.89
C GLU A 141 -4.09 -21.68 -4.01
N GLU A 142 -3.71 -21.12 -5.17
CA GLU A 142 -2.36 -20.60 -5.40
C GLU A 142 -2.02 -19.45 -4.43
N PHE A 143 -2.95 -18.55 -4.14
CA PHE A 143 -2.75 -17.51 -3.12
C PHE A 143 -2.52 -18.10 -1.72
N ALA A 144 -3.30 -19.11 -1.34
CA ALA A 144 -3.21 -19.74 -0.02
C ALA A 144 -1.88 -20.47 0.18
N ASP A 145 -1.34 -21.05 -0.89
CA ASP A 145 -0.11 -21.86 -0.89
C ASP A 145 1.18 -21.02 -0.90
N ARG A 146 1.08 -19.71 -1.21
CA ARG A 146 2.21 -18.79 -1.08
C ARG A 146 2.76 -18.82 0.35
N LYS A 147 4.09 -18.85 0.48
CA LYS A 147 4.77 -18.66 1.76
C LYS A 147 4.90 -17.18 2.06
N ILE A 148 4.53 -16.80 3.28
CA ILE A 148 4.73 -15.44 3.82
C ILE A 148 5.80 -15.46 4.91
N GLU A 149 6.37 -14.30 5.24
CA GLU A 149 7.46 -14.24 6.24
C GLU A 149 7.01 -14.73 7.62
N LEU A 150 5.73 -14.53 7.98
CA LEU A 150 5.18 -15.06 9.25
C LEU A 150 5.23 -16.59 9.32
N ASP A 151 5.09 -17.31 8.19
CA ASP A 151 5.24 -18.76 8.16
C ASP A 151 6.66 -19.16 8.57
N TRP A 152 7.66 -18.46 8.01
CA TRP A 152 9.07 -18.70 8.28
C TRP A 152 9.46 -18.32 9.71
N LEU A 153 8.99 -17.17 10.19
CA LEU A 153 9.23 -16.71 11.56
C LEU A 153 8.73 -17.69 12.63
N MET A 154 7.65 -18.44 12.34
CA MET A 154 7.10 -19.44 13.26
C MET A 154 7.66 -20.85 13.05
N SER A 155 8.29 -21.14 11.91
CA SER A 155 8.86 -22.47 11.63
C SER A 155 10.30 -22.63 12.10
N GLU A 156 11.03 -21.53 12.29
CA GLU A 156 12.47 -21.56 12.61
C GLU A 156 12.77 -21.12 14.06
N PRO A 157 13.88 -21.59 14.66
CA PRO A 157 14.37 -21.04 15.92
C PRO A 157 14.69 -19.55 15.78
N ILE A 158 14.24 -18.75 16.76
CA ILE A 158 14.37 -17.29 16.73
C ILE A 158 15.82 -16.82 16.54
N ASP A 159 16.81 -17.54 17.09
CA ASP A 159 18.22 -17.19 16.96
C ASP A 159 18.76 -17.41 15.53
N THR A 160 18.27 -18.46 14.84
CA THR A 160 18.57 -18.70 13.43
C THR A 160 18.02 -17.57 12.57
N VAL A 161 16.77 -17.17 12.82
CA VAL A 161 16.12 -16.05 12.13
C VAL A 161 16.94 -14.76 12.31
N TYR A 162 17.36 -14.44 13.53
CA TYR A 162 18.20 -13.26 13.78
C TYR A 162 19.56 -13.34 13.08
N GLY A 163 20.18 -14.52 12.99
CA GLY A 163 21.43 -14.70 12.26
C GLY A 163 21.29 -14.34 10.77
N VAL A 164 20.21 -14.79 10.13
CA VAL A 164 19.90 -14.46 8.73
C VAL A 164 19.59 -12.96 8.57
N ILE A 165 18.74 -12.40 9.44
CA ILE A 165 18.40 -10.97 9.41
C ILE A 165 19.64 -10.10 9.54
N GLN A 166 20.57 -10.45 10.43
CA GLN A 166 21.81 -9.68 10.59
C GLN A 166 22.64 -9.68 9.31
N ALA A 167 22.72 -10.79 8.59
CA ALA A 167 23.40 -10.83 7.30
C ALA A 167 22.69 -9.93 6.27
N TRP A 168 21.35 -9.98 6.21
CA TRP A 168 20.56 -9.15 5.29
C TRP A 168 20.66 -7.65 5.60
N LEU A 169 20.85 -7.27 6.87
CA LEU A 169 21.04 -5.87 7.25
C LEU A 169 22.34 -5.25 6.73
N GLU A 170 23.33 -6.08 6.38
CA GLU A 170 24.61 -5.64 5.81
C GLU A 170 24.61 -5.71 4.27
N ASP A 171 23.53 -6.21 3.65
CA ASP A 171 23.37 -6.31 2.20
C ASP A 171 22.36 -5.27 1.67
N PRO A 172 22.78 -4.35 0.78
CA PRO A 172 21.91 -3.31 0.23
C PRO A 172 20.66 -3.84 -0.49
N GLU A 173 20.69 -5.05 -1.06
CA GLU A 173 19.55 -5.62 -1.79
C GLU A 173 18.49 -6.21 -0.85
N SER A 174 18.88 -6.66 0.34
CA SER A 174 17.99 -7.36 1.28
C SER A 174 17.68 -6.59 2.58
N VAL A 175 18.34 -5.45 2.82
CA VAL A 175 18.15 -4.64 4.03
C VAL A 175 16.69 -4.23 4.27
N LEU A 176 15.93 -3.90 3.21
CA LEU A 176 14.52 -3.53 3.36
C LEU A 176 13.67 -4.73 3.80
N SER A 177 13.94 -5.92 3.26
CA SER A 177 13.28 -7.17 3.67
C SER A 177 13.57 -7.49 5.13
N ALA A 178 14.82 -7.30 5.58
CA ALA A 178 15.18 -7.43 6.99
C ALA A 178 14.39 -6.47 7.89
N VAL A 179 14.29 -5.18 7.52
CA VAL A 179 13.49 -4.18 8.25
C VAL A 179 12.02 -4.60 8.36
N ARG A 180 11.43 -5.09 7.27
CA ARG A 180 10.03 -5.56 7.22
C ARG A 180 9.76 -6.77 8.09
N MET A 181 10.74 -7.66 8.28
CA MET A 181 10.59 -8.81 9.19
C MET A 181 10.75 -8.39 10.64
N LEU A 182 11.71 -7.51 10.94
CA LEU A 182 12.00 -7.07 12.30
C LEU A 182 10.79 -6.42 13.00
N CYS A 183 9.91 -5.72 12.29
CA CYS A 183 8.72 -5.13 12.91
C CYS A 183 7.67 -6.16 13.37
N MET A 184 7.72 -7.38 12.84
CA MET A 184 6.84 -8.50 13.22
C MET A 184 7.49 -9.41 14.27
N MET A 185 8.57 -8.99 14.91
CA MET A 185 9.27 -9.76 15.93
C MET A 185 9.34 -8.92 17.21
N PRO A 186 8.31 -8.94 18.09
CA PRO A 186 8.21 -8.10 19.29
C PRO A 186 9.23 -8.50 20.37
N ASP A 187 10.51 -8.23 20.11
CA ASP A 187 11.68 -8.58 20.91
C ASP A 187 12.65 -7.38 20.93
N VAL A 188 13.33 -7.20 22.06
CA VAL A 188 14.29 -6.10 22.31
C VAL A 188 15.44 -6.09 21.28
N ARG A 189 15.82 -7.26 20.75
CA ARG A 189 16.81 -7.38 19.68
C ARG A 189 16.33 -6.70 18.41
N SER A 190 15.04 -6.83 18.07
CA SER A 190 14.48 -6.18 16.89
C SER A 190 14.52 -4.66 17.00
N GLU A 191 14.15 -4.13 18.17
CA GLU A 191 14.25 -2.69 18.43
C GLU A 191 15.71 -2.22 18.28
N LYS A 192 16.66 -2.94 18.88
CA LYS A 192 18.09 -2.58 18.81
C LYS A 192 18.60 -2.53 17.38
N LEU A 193 18.23 -3.53 16.56
CA LEU A 193 18.62 -3.61 15.15
C LEU A 193 17.97 -2.49 14.32
N LEU A 194 16.66 -2.26 14.46
CA LEU A 194 15.97 -1.17 13.75
C LEU A 194 16.53 0.21 14.12
N ARG A 195 16.84 0.45 15.40
CA ARG A 195 17.53 1.69 15.84
C ARG A 195 18.95 1.81 15.29
N ARG A 196 19.65 0.71 15.00
CA ARG A 196 20.95 0.73 14.31
C ARG A 196 20.74 1.14 12.85
N VAL A 197 19.77 0.55 12.15
CA VAL A 197 19.43 0.89 10.76
C VAL A 197 19.11 2.38 10.63
N CYS A 198 18.26 2.93 11.51
CA CYS A 198 17.90 4.36 11.49
C CYS A 198 19.11 5.31 11.52
N ARG A 199 20.25 4.88 12.06
CA ARG A 199 21.47 5.67 12.23
C ARG A 199 22.60 5.27 11.28
N ASN A 200 22.42 4.21 10.49
CA ASN A 200 23.47 3.73 9.58
C ASN A 200 23.43 4.54 8.28
N GLU A 201 24.48 5.31 8.02
CA GLU A 201 24.59 6.19 6.85
C GLU A 201 24.77 5.42 5.53
N GLU A 202 25.29 4.20 5.61
CA GLU A 202 25.48 3.31 4.46
C GLU A 202 24.14 2.76 3.94
N VAL A 203 23.08 2.80 4.76
CA VAL A 203 21.74 2.37 4.36
C VAL A 203 21.02 3.48 3.62
N ASP A 204 20.31 3.12 2.55
CA ASP A 204 19.50 4.06 1.77
C ASP A 204 18.56 4.92 2.64
N GLY A 205 18.35 6.17 2.21
CA GLY A 205 17.55 7.16 2.93
C GLY A 205 16.10 6.72 3.13
N LYS A 206 15.50 6.03 2.14
CA LYS A 206 14.14 5.49 2.23
C LYS A 206 14.08 4.36 3.23
N THR A 207 15.02 3.41 3.15
CA THR A 207 15.09 2.26 4.08
C THR A 207 15.26 2.71 5.53
N ARG A 208 16.03 3.77 5.79
CA ARG A 208 16.11 4.39 7.13
C ARG A 208 14.77 4.91 7.65
N THR A 209 13.97 5.54 6.79
CA THR A 209 12.60 5.98 7.13
C THR A 209 11.68 4.79 7.39
N HIS A 210 11.78 3.73 6.56
CA HIS A 210 11.04 2.48 6.78
C HIS A 210 11.43 1.81 8.09
N ALA A 211 12.70 1.87 8.51
CA ALA A 211 13.14 1.36 9.81
C ALA A 211 12.54 2.15 10.99
N LEU A 212 12.36 3.47 10.83
CA LEU A 212 11.70 4.30 11.82
C LEU A 212 10.20 3.95 11.94
N LEU A 213 9.54 3.71 10.80
CA LEU A 213 8.15 3.26 10.77
C LEU A 213 8.00 1.84 11.36
N ALA A 214 8.95 0.95 11.05
CA ALA A 214 9.03 -0.39 11.61
C ALA A 214 9.17 -0.38 13.14
N LEU A 215 9.87 0.59 13.74
CA LEU A 215 9.91 0.76 15.20
C LEU A 215 8.51 1.04 15.76
N ARG A 216 7.72 1.90 15.11
CA ARG A 216 6.34 2.19 15.54
C ARG A 216 5.45 0.94 15.44
N TRP A 217 5.58 0.18 14.35
CA TRP A 217 4.84 -1.07 14.15
C TRP A 217 5.27 -2.22 15.06
N LEU A 218 6.52 -2.22 15.49
CA LEU A 218 7.04 -3.11 16.53
C LEU A 218 6.45 -2.80 17.92
N GLY A 219 5.90 -1.60 18.11
CA GLY A 219 5.35 -1.12 19.38
C GLY A 219 6.30 -0.24 20.20
N VAL A 220 7.36 0.28 19.58
CA VAL A 220 8.27 1.23 20.21
C VAL A 220 7.62 2.60 20.28
N ARG A 221 7.73 3.25 21.45
CA ARG A 221 7.13 4.54 21.79
C ARG A 221 8.18 5.57 22.18
N GLY A 222 7.81 6.85 22.19
CA GLY A 222 8.69 7.97 22.48
C GLY A 222 9.76 8.23 21.41
N ASN A 223 10.94 8.67 21.84
CA ASN A 223 11.93 9.22 20.92
C ASN A 223 12.79 8.15 20.22
N ALA A 224 12.95 8.32 18.91
CA ALA A 224 13.89 7.57 18.08
C ALA A 224 14.78 8.53 17.29
N ARG A 225 16.06 8.17 17.16
CA ARG A 225 17.04 8.96 16.42
C ARG A 225 17.20 8.39 15.02
N ILE A 226 17.15 9.26 14.02
CA ILE A 226 17.42 8.95 12.62
C ILE A 226 18.54 9.87 12.11
N HIS A 227 19.52 9.31 11.40
CA HIS A 227 20.59 10.09 10.78
C HIS A 227 20.36 10.14 9.28
N LYS A 228 20.14 11.31 8.71
CA LYS A 228 19.91 11.53 7.27
C LYS A 228 20.37 12.94 6.89
N MET A 229 20.73 13.17 5.62
CA MET A 229 21.24 14.47 5.14
C MET A 229 22.39 15.01 5.99
N GLU A 230 23.31 14.14 6.42
CA GLU A 230 24.47 14.51 7.25
C GLU A 230 24.10 15.08 8.64
N GLU A 231 22.83 14.93 9.05
CA GLU A 231 22.29 15.43 10.30
C GLU A 231 21.59 14.33 11.11
N SER A 232 21.56 14.51 12.43
CA SER A 232 20.86 13.63 13.37
C SER A 232 19.56 14.27 13.85
N PHE A 233 18.42 13.65 13.54
CA PHE A 233 17.10 14.07 13.99
C PHE A 233 16.57 13.18 15.11
N VAL A 234 15.79 13.76 16.02
CA VAL A 234 15.04 13.02 17.04
C VAL A 234 13.56 13.13 16.71
N ILE A 235 12.92 11.98 16.46
CA ILE A 235 11.52 11.87 16.08
C ILE A 235 10.75 11.28 17.25
N ASN A 236 9.65 11.92 17.64
CA ASN A 236 8.71 11.37 18.60
C ASN A 236 7.79 10.38 17.87
N LEU A 237 7.91 9.09 18.15
CA LEU A 237 7.10 8.03 17.53
C LEU A 237 5.63 8.04 17.98
N ASP A 238 5.32 8.71 19.10
CA ASP A 238 3.94 8.83 19.60
C ASP A 238 3.15 9.89 18.83
N ASN A 239 3.84 10.93 18.34
CA ASN A 239 3.26 11.99 17.52
C ASN A 239 4.32 12.55 16.56
N PRO A 240 4.62 11.83 15.46
CA PRO A 240 5.69 12.21 14.54
C PRO A 240 5.30 13.46 13.76
N VAL A 241 6.17 14.47 13.80
CA VAL A 241 6.05 15.69 12.99
C VAL A 241 7.34 15.85 12.19
N PRO A 242 7.30 15.77 10.85
CA PRO A 242 6.11 15.52 10.02
C PRO A 242 5.61 14.06 10.10
N GLU A 243 4.41 13.80 9.56
CA GLU A 243 3.68 12.52 9.68
C GLU A 243 4.53 11.30 9.26
N LEU A 244 4.65 10.29 10.13
CA LEU A 244 5.31 9.02 9.78
C LEU A 244 4.27 7.98 9.38
N THR A 245 4.12 7.75 8.07
CA THR A 245 3.10 6.87 7.48
C THR A 245 3.64 6.07 6.30
N VAL A 246 3.04 4.91 6.02
CA VAL A 246 3.31 4.10 4.81
C VAL A 246 2.52 4.58 3.59
N SER A 247 1.47 5.38 3.82
CA SER A 247 0.63 5.93 2.75
C SER A 247 1.15 7.29 2.28
N VAL A 248 0.47 7.87 1.29
CA VAL A 248 0.67 9.29 0.96
C VAL A 248 0.29 10.13 2.20
N PRO A 249 1.17 11.03 2.67
CA PRO A 249 0.89 11.86 3.84
C PRO A 249 -0.35 12.72 3.63
N THR A 250 -1.13 12.91 4.69
CA THR A 250 -2.37 13.70 4.68
C THR A 250 -2.17 15.13 4.19
N ALA A 251 -1.00 15.72 4.42
CA ALA A 251 -0.61 17.04 3.94
C ALA A 251 -0.65 17.19 2.41
N TYR A 252 -0.57 16.10 1.64
CA TYR A 252 -0.67 16.12 0.18
C TYR A 252 -2.10 16.05 -0.35
N LYS A 253 -3.11 15.80 0.50
CA LYS A 253 -4.52 15.75 0.08
C LYS A 253 -4.93 16.99 -0.75
N PRO A 254 -4.66 18.24 -0.33
CA PRO A 254 -5.08 19.42 -1.09
C PRO A 254 -4.48 19.45 -2.49
N VAL A 255 -3.24 18.98 -2.65
CA VAL A 255 -2.55 18.89 -3.93
C VAL A 255 -3.22 17.86 -4.85
N LEU A 256 -3.53 16.69 -4.32
CA LEU A 256 -4.22 15.63 -5.07
C LEU A 256 -5.63 16.08 -5.49
N ASP A 257 -6.31 16.84 -4.64
CA ASP A 257 -7.63 17.42 -4.96
C ASP A 257 -7.51 18.45 -6.09
N ARG A 258 -6.49 19.33 -6.10
CA ARG A 258 -6.26 20.29 -7.20
C ARG A 258 -5.82 19.60 -8.48
N MET A 259 -5.08 18.51 -8.38
CA MET A 259 -4.73 17.65 -9.52
C MET A 259 -5.99 17.06 -10.15
N LYS A 260 -6.90 16.50 -9.34
CA LYS A 260 -8.21 15.99 -9.81
C LYS A 260 -9.07 17.12 -10.38
N LEU A 261 -9.09 18.30 -9.76
CA LEU A 261 -9.81 19.47 -10.25
C LEU A 261 -9.38 19.89 -11.65
N TRP A 262 -8.07 19.90 -11.92
CA TRP A 262 -7.57 20.17 -13.26
C TRP A 262 -8.04 19.13 -14.28
N ILE A 263 -8.00 17.83 -13.94
CA ILE A 263 -8.47 16.77 -14.84
C ILE A 263 -9.98 16.89 -15.08
N ALA A 264 -10.77 17.14 -14.04
CA ALA A 264 -12.22 17.33 -14.12
C ALA A 264 -12.59 18.50 -15.04
N LYS A 265 -11.79 19.58 -15.01
CA LYS A 265 -11.90 20.70 -15.96
C LYS A 265 -11.68 20.24 -17.40
N GLN A 266 -10.61 19.47 -17.67
CA GLN A 266 -10.32 18.97 -19.02
C GLN A 266 -11.40 18.00 -19.54
N GLN A 267 -12.10 17.32 -18.64
CA GLN A 267 -13.23 16.46 -18.97
C GLN A 267 -14.57 17.20 -19.12
N GLY A 268 -14.61 18.51 -18.83
CA GLY A 268 -15.82 19.32 -18.87
C GLY A 268 -16.80 19.08 -17.71
N VAL A 269 -16.36 18.38 -16.67
CA VAL A 269 -17.15 18.14 -15.43
C VAL A 269 -17.17 19.40 -14.56
N VAL A 270 -16.08 20.16 -14.57
CA VAL A 270 -15.92 21.43 -13.87
C VAL A 270 -15.67 22.55 -14.88
N THR A 271 -16.23 23.73 -14.64
CA THR A 271 -16.04 24.89 -15.53
C THR A 271 -14.67 25.55 -15.32
N GLU A 272 -14.21 26.32 -16.32
CA GLU A 272 -12.95 27.08 -16.21
C GLU A 272 -12.97 28.09 -15.05
N GLU A 273 -14.12 28.73 -14.80
CA GLU A 273 -14.30 29.71 -13.73
C GLU A 273 -14.17 29.05 -12.34
N GLU A 274 -14.84 27.91 -12.14
CA GLU A 274 -14.74 27.12 -10.90
C GLU A 274 -13.31 26.62 -10.66
N TYR A 275 -12.61 26.20 -11.73
CA TYR A 275 -11.21 25.80 -11.63
C TYR A 275 -10.34 26.98 -11.18
N GLU A 276 -10.38 28.11 -11.87
CA GLU A 276 -9.51 29.26 -11.55
C GLU A 276 -9.77 29.83 -10.15
N GLN A 277 -11.00 29.74 -9.64
CA GLN A 277 -11.35 30.17 -8.29
C GLN A 277 -10.65 29.33 -7.20
N HIS A 278 -10.43 28.03 -7.42
CA HIS A 278 -9.95 27.10 -6.40
C HIS A 278 -8.57 26.48 -6.68
N ALA A 279 -8.07 26.56 -7.92
CA ALA A 279 -6.80 25.96 -8.33
C ALA A 279 -5.62 26.51 -7.51
N SER A 280 -5.66 27.80 -7.18
CA SER A 280 -4.55 28.50 -6.51
C SER A 280 -4.75 28.64 -4.99
N THR A 281 -5.80 28.05 -4.42
CA THR A 281 -6.04 28.13 -2.96
C THR A 281 -5.33 27.00 -2.23
N ASP A 282 -4.63 27.34 -1.14
CA ASP A 282 -4.00 26.38 -0.21
C ASP A 282 -5.01 25.84 0.83
N GLU A 283 -6.31 25.88 0.53
CA GLU A 283 -7.35 25.40 1.43
C GLU A 283 -7.29 23.86 1.56
N PRO A 284 -7.37 23.32 2.79
CA PRO A 284 -7.26 21.88 3.03
C PRO A 284 -8.28 21.04 2.25
N ASP A 285 -9.49 21.58 2.09
CA ASP A 285 -10.62 20.92 1.46
C ASP A 285 -11.20 21.81 0.37
N LEU A 286 -11.67 21.20 -0.72
CA LEU A 286 -12.51 21.89 -1.69
C LEU A 286 -13.95 22.00 -1.16
N PRO A 287 -14.75 22.98 -1.64
CA PRO A 287 -16.18 23.04 -1.36
C PRO A 287 -16.86 21.70 -1.66
N ALA A 288 -17.85 21.31 -0.84
CA ALA A 288 -18.54 20.02 -0.96
C ALA A 288 -19.12 19.79 -2.37
N GLU A 289 -19.69 20.83 -2.98
CA GLU A 289 -20.23 20.79 -4.34
C GLU A 289 -19.16 20.44 -5.39
N LEU A 290 -17.94 20.95 -5.24
CA LEU A 290 -16.83 20.60 -6.13
C LEU A 290 -16.31 19.19 -5.81
N ALA A 291 -16.22 18.82 -4.53
CA ALA A 291 -15.79 17.48 -4.13
C ALA A 291 -16.68 16.38 -4.73
N GLU A 292 -18.01 16.56 -4.72
CA GLU A 292 -18.96 15.64 -5.35
C GLU A 292 -18.77 15.57 -6.89
N LYS A 293 -18.48 16.70 -7.55
CA LYS A 293 -18.15 16.71 -8.98
C LYS A 293 -16.85 15.96 -9.28
N LEU A 294 -15.86 16.02 -8.38
CA LEU A 294 -14.60 15.29 -8.56
C LEU A 294 -14.77 13.77 -8.53
N GLU A 295 -15.79 13.25 -7.85
CA GLU A 295 -16.11 11.81 -7.86
C GLU A 295 -16.59 11.33 -9.24
N GLN A 296 -17.08 12.24 -10.09
CA GLN A 296 -17.50 11.96 -11.46
C GLN A 296 -16.33 12.05 -12.46
N ALA A 297 -15.19 12.60 -12.05
CA ALA A 297 -14.02 12.73 -12.91
C ALA A 297 -13.29 11.39 -13.05
N ASP A 298 -13.10 10.96 -14.30
CA ASP A 298 -12.43 9.69 -14.60
C ASP A 298 -10.91 9.89 -14.63
N VAL A 299 -10.25 9.59 -13.51
CA VAL A 299 -8.79 9.57 -13.42
C VAL A 299 -8.32 8.12 -13.36
N PRO A 300 -7.65 7.59 -14.42
CA PRO A 300 -7.18 6.22 -14.44
C PRO A 300 -6.39 5.86 -13.18
N SER A 301 -6.79 4.80 -12.47
CA SER A 301 -6.21 4.40 -11.19
C SER A 301 -4.70 4.20 -11.27
N VAL A 302 -4.19 3.68 -12.39
CA VAL A 302 -2.75 3.51 -12.63
C VAL A 302 -2.00 4.84 -12.53
N LEU A 303 -2.55 5.94 -13.05
CA LEU A 303 -1.89 7.25 -12.99
C LEU A 303 -1.92 7.84 -11.57
N GLN A 304 -2.98 7.57 -10.80
CA GLN A 304 -3.05 7.96 -9.38
C GLN A 304 -1.98 7.21 -8.58
N GLU A 305 -1.83 5.90 -8.80
CA GLU A 305 -0.84 5.07 -8.11
C GLU A 305 0.60 5.49 -8.45
N VAL A 306 0.88 5.86 -9.71
CA VAL A 306 2.20 6.41 -10.10
C VAL A 306 2.53 7.65 -9.26
N VAL A 307 1.59 8.58 -9.14
CA VAL A 307 1.76 9.79 -8.33
C VAL A 307 1.94 9.47 -6.85
N HIS A 308 1.12 8.58 -6.30
CA HIS A 308 1.21 8.15 -4.91
C HIS A 308 2.58 7.53 -4.61
N ALA A 309 3.07 6.64 -5.48
CA ALA A 309 4.37 6.01 -5.35
C ALA A 309 5.52 7.03 -5.40
N LEU A 310 5.45 8.01 -6.31
CA LEU A 310 6.46 9.05 -6.44
C LEU A 310 6.48 10.01 -5.23
N ILE A 311 5.32 10.44 -4.74
CA ILE A 311 5.23 11.23 -3.51
C ILE A 311 5.81 10.45 -2.35
N ARG A 312 5.45 9.16 -2.21
CA ARG A 312 5.94 8.31 -1.13
C ARG A 312 7.45 8.14 -1.19
N ALA A 313 8.01 7.85 -2.37
CA ALA A 313 9.45 7.72 -2.56
C ALA A 313 10.22 8.99 -2.17
N ALA A 314 9.72 10.17 -2.56
CA ALA A 314 10.32 11.46 -2.18
C ALA A 314 10.19 11.73 -0.68
N TYR A 315 9.02 11.47 -0.11
CA TYR A 315 8.78 11.63 1.31
C TYR A 315 9.69 10.73 2.14
N ASP A 316 9.76 9.44 1.81
CA ASP A 316 10.66 8.48 2.43
C ASP A 316 12.12 8.90 2.31
N GLN A 317 12.52 9.38 1.12
CA GLN A 317 13.90 9.80 0.91
C GLN A 317 14.28 10.99 1.77
N TYR A 318 13.41 12.00 1.90
CA TYR A 318 13.74 13.28 2.53
C TYR A 318 13.26 13.45 3.97
N TYR A 319 12.47 12.53 4.51
CA TYR A 319 12.03 12.58 5.91
C TYR A 319 13.23 12.73 6.88
N PRO A 320 13.17 13.63 7.89
CA PRO A 320 12.05 14.49 8.26
C PRO A 320 12.03 15.88 7.57
N LEU A 321 13.01 16.21 6.73
CA LEU A 321 13.13 17.49 6.04
C LEU A 321 12.30 17.54 4.74
N VAL A 322 11.03 17.18 4.84
CA VAL A 322 10.09 17.28 3.72
C VAL A 322 9.56 18.71 3.58
N PRO A 323 9.41 19.24 2.35
CA PRO A 323 8.84 20.57 2.14
C PRO A 323 7.42 20.67 2.69
N GLY A 324 7.09 21.81 3.29
CA GLY A 324 5.70 22.15 3.58
C GLY A 324 4.93 22.36 2.27
N ILE A 325 3.68 21.89 2.24
CA ILE A 325 2.80 22.05 1.09
C ILE A 325 2.19 23.45 1.10
N ARG A 326 2.62 24.28 0.15
CA ARG A 326 2.10 25.61 -0.19
C ARG A 326 2.19 25.78 -1.70
N GLY A 327 1.31 26.58 -2.28
CA GLY A 327 1.17 26.65 -3.74
C GLY A 327 0.65 25.33 -4.29
N THR A 328 -0.54 24.93 -3.84
CA THR A 328 -1.21 23.67 -4.24
C THR A 328 -1.31 23.52 -5.75
N ARG A 329 -1.54 24.61 -6.51
CA ARG A 329 -1.51 24.63 -7.99
C ARG A 329 -0.17 24.15 -8.53
N GLN A 330 0.94 24.71 -8.04
CA GLN A 330 2.27 24.38 -8.52
C GLN A 330 2.62 22.92 -8.22
N TRP A 331 2.29 22.44 -7.02
CA TRP A 331 2.42 21.03 -6.69
C TRP A 331 1.54 20.14 -7.58
N SER A 332 0.28 20.51 -7.82
CA SER A 332 -0.63 19.70 -8.63
C SER A 332 -0.18 19.64 -10.08
N LEU A 333 0.31 20.75 -10.64
CA LEU A 333 0.91 20.80 -11.97
C LEU A 333 2.14 19.89 -12.05
N ALA A 334 2.99 19.87 -11.03
CA ALA A 334 4.14 18.97 -10.97
C ALA A 334 3.72 17.48 -11.04
N LEU A 335 2.66 17.10 -10.33
CA LEU A 335 2.11 15.74 -10.37
C LEU A 335 1.51 15.41 -11.74
N LEU A 336 0.75 16.34 -12.35
CA LEU A 336 0.21 16.18 -13.69
C LEU A 336 1.31 15.99 -14.74
N MET A 337 2.42 16.73 -14.63
CA MET A 337 3.57 16.56 -15.53
C MET A 337 4.16 15.15 -15.43
N LEU A 338 4.26 14.60 -14.22
CA LEU A 338 4.73 13.23 -13.99
C LEU A 338 3.75 12.21 -14.57
N MET A 339 2.45 12.39 -14.35
CA MET A 339 1.41 11.54 -14.94
C MET A 339 1.46 11.57 -16.48
N LYS A 340 1.64 12.75 -17.07
CA LYS A 340 1.78 12.91 -18.53
C LYS A 340 3.02 12.19 -19.05
N ASP A 341 4.17 12.33 -18.38
CA ASP A 341 5.39 11.61 -18.75
C ASP A 341 5.17 10.09 -18.75
N TYR A 342 4.52 9.55 -17.71
CA TYR A 342 4.18 8.12 -17.63
C TYR A 342 3.18 7.68 -18.71
N ALA A 343 2.09 8.42 -18.86
CA ALA A 343 1.03 8.09 -19.81
C ALA A 343 1.54 8.14 -21.26
N MET A 344 2.35 9.14 -21.60
CA MET A 344 2.99 9.21 -22.91
C MET A 344 4.01 8.09 -23.12
N GLY A 345 4.78 7.73 -22.09
CA GLY A 345 5.81 6.70 -22.19
C GLY A 345 5.29 5.26 -22.23
N VAL A 346 4.24 4.95 -21.46
CA VAL A 346 3.69 3.58 -21.33
C VAL A 346 2.38 3.41 -22.10
N MET A 347 1.56 4.46 -22.20
CA MET A 347 0.23 4.41 -22.82
C MET A 347 0.17 5.02 -24.20
N ASN A 348 1.24 5.68 -24.66
CA ASN A 348 1.30 6.41 -25.92
C ASN A 348 0.13 7.40 -26.10
N ALA A 349 -0.45 7.88 -24.99
CA ALA A 349 -1.62 8.75 -25.01
C ALA A 349 -1.71 9.60 -23.74
N TRP A 350 -2.05 10.88 -23.93
CA TRP A 350 -2.45 11.80 -22.87
C TRP A 350 -3.68 12.59 -23.33
N PRO A 351 -4.89 12.23 -22.88
CA PRO A 351 -6.12 12.80 -23.43
C PRO A 351 -6.46 14.20 -22.89
N TYR A 352 -5.76 14.66 -21.84
CA TYR A 352 -6.13 15.85 -21.08
C TYR A 352 -5.50 17.16 -21.58
N GLY A 353 -4.90 17.18 -22.78
CA GLY A 353 -4.33 18.39 -23.37
C GLY A 353 -3.01 18.87 -22.74
N GLU A 354 -2.65 20.13 -22.97
CA GLU A 354 -1.39 20.70 -22.47
C GLU A 354 -1.51 21.21 -21.03
N ILE A 355 -0.52 20.87 -20.22
CA ILE A 355 -0.43 21.28 -18.82
C ILE A 355 0.15 22.70 -18.78
N GLU A 356 -0.34 23.50 -17.83
CA GLU A 356 0.13 24.85 -17.59
C GLU A 356 1.64 24.87 -17.30
N LYS A 357 2.34 25.87 -17.84
CA LYS A 357 3.78 26.02 -17.65
C LYS A 357 4.03 26.95 -16.47
N ASP A 358 4.64 26.41 -15.42
CA ASP A 358 5.04 27.14 -14.22
C ASP A 358 6.44 26.66 -13.78
N GLU A 359 7.37 27.60 -13.55
CA GLU A 359 8.76 27.27 -13.18
C GLU A 359 8.86 26.61 -11.81
N THR A 360 7.98 26.97 -10.87
CA THR A 360 7.92 26.39 -9.53
C THR A 360 7.40 24.96 -9.59
N ALA A 361 6.43 24.67 -10.46
CA ALA A 361 5.97 23.30 -10.71
C ALA A 361 7.10 22.41 -11.24
N VAL A 362 7.96 22.93 -12.12
CA VAL A 362 9.16 22.22 -12.60
C VAL A 362 10.12 21.91 -11.45
N LEU A 363 10.32 22.85 -10.51
CA LEU A 363 11.16 22.62 -9.33
C LEU A 363 10.59 21.52 -8.42
N HIS A 364 9.28 21.53 -8.16
CA HIS A 364 8.61 20.47 -7.38
C HIS A 364 8.72 19.11 -8.05
N ARG A 365 8.51 19.03 -9.37
CA ARG A 365 8.70 17.81 -10.17
C ARG A 365 10.13 17.29 -10.03
N ASN A 366 11.13 18.15 -10.18
CA ASN A 366 12.53 17.75 -10.08
C ASN A 366 12.90 17.28 -8.67
N TRP A 367 12.34 17.91 -7.63
CA TRP A 367 12.49 17.44 -6.26
C TRP A 367 11.92 16.03 -6.06
N ILE A 368 10.72 15.75 -6.57
CA ILE A 368 10.12 14.40 -6.54
C ILE A 368 11.03 13.39 -7.26
N LEU A 369 11.46 13.71 -8.49
CA LEU A 369 12.31 12.84 -9.31
C LEU A 369 13.70 12.60 -8.71
N SER A 370 14.22 13.53 -7.91
CA SER A 370 15.54 13.35 -7.29
C SER A 370 15.61 12.17 -6.31
N ALA A 371 14.45 11.73 -5.80
CA ALA A 371 14.29 10.51 -4.99
C ALA A 371 13.93 9.25 -5.81
N SER A 372 13.60 9.39 -7.09
CA SER A 372 13.18 8.28 -7.98
C SER A 372 13.97 8.37 -9.30
N ARG A 373 15.29 8.19 -9.21
CA ARG A 373 16.22 8.41 -10.32
C ARG A 373 16.02 7.44 -11.48
N ASP A 374 15.46 6.28 -11.19
CA ASP A 374 15.10 5.19 -12.09
C ASP A 374 13.72 5.40 -12.75
N TYR A 375 13.02 6.50 -12.49
CA TYR A 375 11.65 6.72 -12.98
C TYR A 375 11.50 6.54 -14.50
N TYR A 376 12.38 7.15 -15.30
CA TYR A 376 12.31 7.03 -16.77
C TYR A 376 12.75 5.66 -17.27
N ASP A 377 13.69 5.01 -16.58
CA ASP A 377 14.09 3.64 -16.88
C ASP A 377 12.93 2.68 -16.62
N ASN A 378 12.18 2.88 -15.53
CA ASN A 378 10.98 2.11 -15.19
C ASN A 378 9.85 2.33 -16.21
N ILE A 379 9.68 3.54 -16.75
CA ILE A 379 8.75 3.80 -17.87
C ILE A 379 9.14 2.98 -19.10
N GLU A 380 10.42 2.94 -19.45
CA GLU A 380 10.92 2.17 -20.60
C GLU A 380 10.69 0.66 -20.41
N ILE A 381 10.96 0.14 -19.21
CA ILE A 381 10.71 -1.26 -18.85
C ILE A 381 9.21 -1.58 -18.95
N ALA A 382 8.36 -0.72 -18.38
CA ALA A 382 6.90 -0.89 -18.42
C ALA A 382 6.36 -0.84 -19.85
N ARG A 383 6.90 0.04 -20.71
CA ARG A 383 6.55 0.08 -22.13
C ARG A 383 6.88 -1.23 -22.84
N LYS A 384 8.11 -1.73 -22.69
CA LYS A 384 8.53 -3.00 -23.31
C LYS A 384 7.68 -4.17 -22.85
N LEU A 385 7.36 -4.22 -21.56
CA LEU A 385 6.47 -5.25 -21.01
C LEU A 385 5.09 -5.18 -21.67
N ARG A 386 4.50 -3.98 -21.78
CA ARG A 386 3.21 -3.80 -22.44
C ARG A 386 3.25 -4.16 -23.92
N GLU A 387 4.30 -3.78 -24.65
CA GLU A 387 4.48 -4.13 -26.06
C GLU A 387 4.58 -5.65 -26.25
N SER A 388 5.29 -6.35 -25.36
CA SER A 388 5.39 -7.81 -25.37
C SER A 388 4.08 -8.53 -25.04
N GLN A 389 3.13 -7.85 -24.38
CA GLN A 389 1.81 -8.39 -24.04
C GLN A 389 0.76 -8.12 -25.12
N LEU A 390 1.00 -7.15 -26.01
CA LEU A 390 0.11 -6.78 -27.11
C LEU A 390 0.47 -7.44 -28.45
N GLY A 391 1.68 -7.97 -28.58
CA GLY A 391 2.16 -8.75 -29.72
C GLY A 391 2.07 -10.24 -29.45
#